data_AF-F4CJX6-F1
#
_entry.id   AF-F4CJX6-F1
#
_cell.length_a   1.000
_cell.length_b   1.000
_cell.length_c   1.000
_cell.angle_alpha   90.00
_cell.angle_beta   90.00
_cell.angle_gamma   90.00
#
_symmetry.space_group_name_H-M   'P 1'
#
loop_
_entity.id
_entity.type
_entity.pdbx_description
1 polymer ?
#
loop_
_entity_poly.entity_id
_entity_poly.type
_entity_poly.pdbx_seq_one_letter_code
_entity_poly.pdbx_strand_id
1 'polypeptide(L)'
;MGKKQRDCADCGAPVGLLDQPRCCRCSRRVRENAAKEPCPACGNQRVLQADTGRCVLCSRRCRRCDRPRRSATETLCKTCRRTDQRAAAMQICPRCARLGHLRAATGWCGHCSRPQPGPQPPRPCAGCGRVRRHAGLGLCSACWQRHPARPFIRAEALAERLASPPDWLESFTAHVASRYCPSRACMLITELGRLLADEHSNLPAAVLDRARRPGRSMGPLARVLEDFFTDHQLALATDHPEQLAAGRRRRRVDRVPAPLRPAVAGFCEKMLHARERARRAGTRARSDHTVETALTIVGDLAQFLTEQRGKHGWELVDIGDIEAFLAGMPASRKRRLVVLRQFFRFARARRLILVDPARDLSASEPSAFRGSTLTLAEQRSLFRRWTTDLSADSAAGDGVHPHEALVGMLALLHGASSQEMRLMLIDDVDEHARAVRLGRRPHPVPLDPASWSVLQRCLAHRAQQRTDNPHVIVTKGTKAGRRAASTAYLSHVLDPCGAAPRMIRSTRLVDLVNVMDPKLVAAAFGMDPQSPLIYLADHVDAGRLPNP
;
A
#
# COMPACT_ATOMS: atom_id res chain seq x y z
N MET A 1 24.98 -22.92 -53.10
CA MET A 1 24.45 -23.29 -51.78
C MET A 1 25.36 -24.33 -51.15
N GLY A 2 26.11 -23.99 -50.09
CA GLY A 2 26.98 -24.95 -49.40
C GLY A 2 26.13 -25.95 -48.59
N LYS A 3 26.37 -27.25 -48.78
CA LYS A 3 25.67 -28.32 -48.05
C LYS A 3 25.84 -28.11 -46.54
N LYS A 4 24.73 -28.06 -45.81
CA LYS A 4 24.71 -28.05 -44.34
C LYS A 4 25.35 -29.35 -43.85
N GLN A 5 26.52 -29.26 -43.22
CA GLN A 5 27.22 -30.44 -42.69
C GLN A 5 26.79 -30.73 -41.24
N ARG A 6 26.65 -29.67 -40.41
CA ARG A 6 26.21 -29.79 -39.00
C ARG A 6 25.65 -28.47 -38.45
N ASP A 7 25.06 -28.53 -37.26
CA ASP A 7 24.60 -27.36 -36.51
C ASP A 7 25.67 -26.82 -35.54
N CYS A 8 25.72 -25.49 -35.41
CA CYS A 8 26.64 -24.78 -34.52
C CYS A 8 26.30 -25.10 -33.06
N ALA A 9 27.32 -25.48 -32.28
CA ALA A 9 27.16 -25.85 -30.87
C ALA A 9 26.56 -24.75 -29.97
N ASP A 10 26.67 -23.46 -30.35
CA ASP A 10 26.19 -22.34 -29.52
C ASP A 10 24.81 -21.80 -29.94
N CYS A 11 24.46 -21.86 -31.23
CA CYS A 11 23.28 -21.16 -31.75
C CYS A 11 22.44 -21.97 -32.74
N GLY A 12 22.82 -23.21 -33.05
CA GLY A 12 22.08 -24.08 -33.96
C GLY A 12 22.11 -23.68 -35.45
N ALA A 13 22.88 -22.66 -35.82
CA ALA A 13 23.03 -22.26 -37.23
C ALA A 13 23.91 -23.24 -38.03
N PRO A 14 23.68 -23.42 -39.34
CA PRO A 14 24.46 -24.36 -40.15
C PRO A 14 25.95 -23.96 -40.24
N VAL A 15 26.83 -24.96 -40.10
CA VAL A 15 28.29 -24.81 -40.27
C VAL A 15 28.72 -25.48 -41.57
N GLY A 16 29.46 -24.74 -42.40
CA GLY A 16 29.91 -25.18 -43.73
C GLY A 16 31.32 -25.79 -43.78
N LEU A 17 32.04 -25.87 -42.65
CA LEU A 17 33.40 -26.41 -42.54
C LEU A 17 33.38 -27.66 -41.65
N LEU A 18 33.97 -28.77 -42.13
CA LEU A 18 33.91 -30.09 -41.49
C LEU A 18 34.53 -30.11 -40.07
N ASP A 19 35.58 -29.33 -39.84
CA ASP A 19 36.35 -29.39 -38.58
C ASP A 19 36.03 -28.27 -37.58
N GLN A 20 34.99 -27.46 -37.82
CA GLN A 20 34.62 -26.38 -36.92
C GLN A 20 33.34 -26.70 -36.13
N PRO A 21 33.38 -26.69 -34.77
CA PRO A 21 32.20 -26.92 -33.95
C PRO A 21 31.25 -25.70 -33.89
N ARG A 22 31.67 -24.54 -34.41
CA ARG A 22 30.94 -23.27 -34.32
C ARG A 22 30.87 -22.57 -35.68
N CYS A 23 29.77 -21.86 -35.95
CA CYS A 23 29.63 -21.03 -37.16
C CYS A 23 30.54 -19.79 -37.09
N CYS A 24 30.83 -19.15 -38.22
CA CYS A 24 31.73 -17.99 -38.30
C CYS A 24 31.35 -16.85 -37.34
N ARG A 25 30.05 -16.62 -37.10
CA ARG A 25 29.58 -15.61 -36.14
C ARG A 25 29.91 -15.98 -34.70
N CYS A 26 29.69 -17.23 -34.30
CA CYS A 26 30.00 -17.70 -32.94
C CYS A 26 31.52 -17.78 -32.72
N SER A 27 32.29 -18.24 -33.71
CA SER A 27 33.76 -18.23 -33.67
C SER A 27 34.31 -16.80 -33.53
N ARG A 28 33.76 -15.84 -34.27
CA ARG A 28 34.11 -14.42 -34.12
C ARG A 28 33.76 -13.89 -32.73
N ARG A 29 32.58 -14.20 -32.21
CA ARG A 29 32.15 -13.81 -30.86
C ARG A 29 33.08 -14.37 -29.78
N VAL A 30 33.53 -15.61 -29.92
CA VAL A 30 34.49 -16.24 -29.00
C VAL A 30 35.84 -15.55 -29.06
N ARG A 31 36.39 -15.28 -30.24
CA ARG A 31 37.65 -14.53 -30.40
C ARG A 31 37.55 -13.11 -29.82
N GLU A 32 36.45 -12.41 -30.08
CA GLU A 32 36.20 -11.07 -29.55
C GLU A 32 36.04 -11.07 -28.02
N ASN A 33 35.53 -12.14 -27.42
CA ASN A 33 35.46 -12.28 -25.97
C ASN A 33 36.80 -12.67 -25.35
N ALA A 34 37.59 -13.53 -26.01
CA ALA A 34 38.93 -13.89 -25.57
C ALA A 34 39.89 -12.70 -25.56
N ALA A 35 39.70 -11.73 -26.47
CA ALA A 35 40.48 -10.49 -26.51
C ALA A 35 40.06 -9.45 -25.44
N LYS A 36 39.02 -9.71 -24.65
CA LYS A 36 38.56 -8.79 -23.60
C LYS A 36 39.15 -9.21 -22.27
N GLU A 37 39.74 -8.24 -21.58
CA GLU A 37 40.25 -8.38 -20.23
C GLU A 37 39.50 -7.43 -19.29
N PRO A 38 39.39 -7.74 -18.00
CA PRO A 38 38.79 -6.82 -17.03
C PRO A 38 39.63 -5.56 -16.92
N CYS A 39 39.06 -4.41 -17.30
CA CYS A 39 39.78 -3.14 -17.23
C CYS A 39 40.01 -2.74 -15.75
N PRO A 40 41.26 -2.50 -15.31
CA PRO A 40 41.59 -2.26 -13.89
C PRO A 40 40.89 -1.02 -13.30
N ALA A 41 40.46 -0.08 -14.14
CA ALA A 41 39.76 1.14 -13.70
C ALA A 41 38.23 1.01 -13.57
N CYS A 42 37.56 0.11 -14.31
CA CYS A 42 36.09 0.04 -14.31
C CYS A 42 35.52 -1.38 -14.13
N GLY A 43 36.38 -2.40 -14.03
CA GLY A 43 35.99 -3.80 -13.85
C GLY A 43 35.30 -4.46 -15.05
N ASN A 44 34.94 -3.70 -16.10
CA ASN A 44 34.25 -4.24 -17.26
C ASN A 44 35.21 -4.97 -18.19
N GLN A 45 34.77 -6.12 -18.73
CA GLN A 45 35.51 -6.87 -19.75
C GLN A 45 35.54 -6.12 -21.08
N ARG A 46 36.72 -5.63 -21.46
CA ARG A 46 36.94 -4.80 -22.65
C ARG A 46 38.32 -5.08 -23.23
N VAL A 47 38.52 -4.79 -24.51
CA VAL A 47 39.87 -4.76 -25.10
C VAL A 47 40.63 -3.59 -24.47
N LEU A 48 41.80 -3.88 -23.88
CA LEU A 48 42.66 -2.89 -23.25
C LEU A 48 43.60 -2.28 -24.31
N GLN A 49 43.90 -0.99 -24.16
CA GLN A 49 44.89 -0.35 -25.02
C GLN A 49 46.30 -0.66 -24.49
N ALA A 50 47.22 -1.01 -25.39
CA ALA A 50 48.58 -1.41 -25.03
C ALA A 50 49.39 -0.30 -24.35
N ASP A 51 49.07 0.95 -24.65
CA ASP A 51 49.75 2.15 -24.14
C ASP A 51 49.40 2.50 -22.67
N THR A 52 48.17 2.19 -22.25
CA THR A 52 47.62 2.64 -20.96
C THR A 52 47.19 1.50 -20.05
N GLY A 53 47.18 0.26 -20.54
CA GLY A 53 46.68 -0.92 -19.81
C GLY A 53 45.21 -0.79 -19.41
N ARG A 54 44.45 0.10 -20.06
CA ARG A 54 43.06 0.44 -19.71
C ARG A 54 42.21 0.39 -20.97
N CYS A 55 40.90 0.22 -20.81
CA CYS A 55 39.99 0.31 -21.96
C CYS A 55 39.93 1.75 -22.50
N VAL A 56 39.60 1.89 -23.79
CA VAL A 56 39.43 3.18 -24.52
C VAL A 56 38.60 4.24 -23.77
N LEU A 57 37.63 3.83 -22.97
CA LEU A 57 36.79 4.77 -22.21
C LEU A 57 37.47 5.24 -20.91
N CYS A 58 38.31 4.42 -20.30
CA CYS A 58 39.01 4.70 -19.05
C CYS A 58 40.39 5.35 -19.26
N SER A 59 40.98 5.20 -20.44
CA SER A 59 42.23 5.87 -20.84
C SER A 59 42.01 7.36 -21.12
N ARG A 60 40.82 7.76 -21.57
CA ARG A 60 40.46 9.16 -21.82
C ARG A 60 40.14 9.89 -20.53
N ARG A 61 41.12 10.53 -19.89
CA ARG A 61 40.91 11.28 -18.63
C ARG A 61 41.02 12.80 -18.81
N CYS A 62 40.20 13.53 -18.06
CA CYS A 62 40.21 14.99 -18.04
C CYS A 62 41.46 15.50 -17.33
N ARG A 63 42.23 16.38 -17.98
CA ARG A 63 43.46 16.96 -17.40
C ARG A 63 43.25 17.70 -16.07
N ARG A 64 42.03 18.18 -15.80
CA ARG A 64 41.72 18.99 -14.60
C ARG A 64 41.17 18.19 -13.42
N CYS A 65 40.28 17.23 -13.65
CA CYS A 65 39.57 16.52 -12.58
C CYS A 65 39.70 15.01 -12.66
N ASP A 66 40.53 14.53 -13.60
CA ASP A 66 40.85 13.13 -13.86
C ASP A 66 39.62 12.23 -14.19
N ARG A 67 38.44 12.82 -14.39
CA ARG A 67 37.23 12.08 -14.76
C ARG A 67 37.25 11.61 -16.22
N PRO A 68 36.57 10.49 -16.54
CA PRO A 68 36.49 9.98 -17.91
C PRO A 68 35.87 10.98 -18.90
N ARG A 69 36.43 11.06 -20.10
CA ARG A 69 35.93 11.87 -21.22
C ARG A 69 35.33 10.96 -22.29
N ARG A 70 34.27 11.46 -22.96
CA ARG A 70 33.63 10.73 -24.05
C ARG A 70 34.33 10.94 -25.40
N SER A 71 34.75 12.16 -25.71
CA SER A 71 35.46 12.48 -26.96
C SER A 71 36.95 12.19 -26.88
N ALA A 72 37.55 11.79 -28.01
CA ALA A 72 38.99 11.56 -28.16
C ALA A 72 39.77 12.87 -28.32
N THR A 73 39.19 13.89 -28.96
CA THR A 73 39.86 15.15 -29.33
C THR A 73 39.84 16.21 -28.22
N GLU A 74 39.04 16.02 -27.18
CA GLU A 74 38.82 17.04 -26.15
C GLU A 74 39.75 16.83 -24.95
N THR A 75 40.43 17.88 -24.49
CA THR A 75 41.35 17.81 -23.34
C THR A 75 40.64 17.89 -21.98
N LEU A 76 39.39 18.36 -21.94
CA LEU A 76 38.57 18.53 -20.73
C LEU A 76 37.21 17.81 -20.82
N CYS A 77 36.72 17.30 -19.69
CA CYS A 77 35.36 16.74 -19.63
C CYS A 77 34.31 17.85 -19.81
N LYS A 78 33.09 17.45 -20.19
CA LYS A 78 31.95 18.36 -20.43
C LYS A 78 31.72 19.35 -19.28
N THR A 79 31.87 18.88 -18.04
CA THR A 79 31.65 19.71 -16.84
C THR A 79 32.76 20.75 -16.66
N CYS A 80 34.02 20.34 -16.74
CA CYS A 80 35.16 21.27 -16.62
C CYS A 80 35.13 22.31 -17.74
N ARG A 81 34.85 21.90 -18.98
CA ARG A 81 34.73 22.83 -20.10
C ARG A 81 33.58 23.84 -19.93
N ARG A 82 32.41 23.40 -19.47
CA ARG A 82 31.30 24.31 -19.15
C ARG A 82 31.66 25.28 -18.04
N THR A 83 32.48 24.85 -17.09
CA THR A 83 32.96 25.69 -15.99
C THR A 83 33.92 26.75 -16.53
N ASP A 84 34.86 26.37 -17.39
CA ASP A 84 35.79 27.32 -18.04
C ASP A 84 35.06 28.29 -18.97
N GLN A 85 34.11 27.81 -19.77
CA GLN A 85 33.27 28.67 -20.61
C GLN A 85 32.44 29.65 -19.78
N ARG A 86 31.89 29.22 -18.63
CA ARG A 86 31.17 30.13 -17.73
C ARG A 86 32.10 31.16 -17.11
N ALA A 87 33.29 30.76 -16.65
CA ALA A 87 34.27 31.68 -16.09
C ALA A 87 34.75 32.70 -17.14
N ALA A 88 35.05 32.26 -18.36
CA ALA A 88 35.44 33.13 -19.47
C ALA A 88 34.32 34.08 -19.92
N ALA A 89 33.05 33.68 -19.74
CA ALA A 89 31.90 34.52 -20.04
C ALA A 89 31.48 35.44 -18.88
N MET A 90 32.22 35.47 -17.77
CA MET A 90 32.01 36.48 -16.73
C MET A 90 32.76 37.76 -17.10
N GLN A 91 32.13 38.90 -16.90
CA GLN A 91 32.72 40.21 -17.12
C GLN A 91 32.60 41.04 -15.83
N ILE A 92 33.46 42.02 -15.66
CA ILE A 92 33.37 42.96 -14.54
C ILE A 92 32.14 43.83 -14.76
N CYS A 93 31.20 43.82 -13.81
CA CYS A 93 30.01 44.65 -13.92
C CYS A 93 30.38 46.13 -13.74
N PRO A 94 30.04 47.02 -14.70
CA PRO A 94 30.39 48.43 -14.62
C PRO A 94 29.72 49.17 -13.45
N ARG A 95 28.66 48.60 -12.86
CA ARG A 95 27.90 49.24 -11.76
C ARG A 95 28.38 48.86 -10.36
N CYS A 96 28.91 47.66 -10.17
CA CYS A 96 29.32 47.18 -8.84
C CYS A 96 30.73 46.61 -8.79
N ALA A 97 31.47 46.66 -9.92
CA ALA A 97 32.82 46.12 -10.10
C ALA A 97 32.97 44.62 -9.76
N ARG A 98 31.87 43.89 -9.56
CA ARG A 98 31.89 42.45 -9.28
C ARG A 98 31.90 41.66 -10.58
N LEU A 99 32.68 40.58 -10.58
CA LEU A 99 32.73 39.62 -11.67
C LEU A 99 31.40 38.84 -11.75
N GLY A 100 30.76 38.84 -12.91
CA GLY A 100 29.51 38.10 -13.12
C GLY A 100 29.03 38.11 -14.57
N HIS A 101 27.95 37.38 -14.84
CA HIS A 101 27.33 37.40 -16.17
C HIS A 101 26.49 38.67 -16.34
N LEU A 102 26.85 39.49 -17.33
CA LEU A 102 26.10 40.68 -17.69
C LEU A 102 24.90 40.28 -18.56
N ARG A 103 23.73 40.83 -18.25
CA ARG A 103 22.54 40.62 -19.08
C ARG A 103 22.62 41.49 -20.31
N ALA A 104 22.51 40.90 -21.50
CA ALA A 104 22.57 41.62 -22.78
C ALA A 104 21.64 42.85 -22.83
N ALA A 105 20.43 42.74 -22.26
CA ALA A 105 19.45 43.83 -22.24
C ALA A 105 19.81 45.03 -21.34
N THR A 106 20.69 44.86 -20.34
CA THR A 106 20.98 45.95 -19.35
C THR A 106 22.46 46.25 -19.20
N GLY A 107 23.37 45.44 -19.76
CA GLY A 107 24.81 45.56 -19.54
C GLY A 107 25.26 45.34 -18.08
N TRP A 108 24.36 44.93 -17.17
CA TRP A 108 24.64 44.78 -15.75
C TRP A 108 24.51 43.34 -15.28
N CYS A 109 25.14 43.02 -14.15
CA CYS A 109 24.99 41.72 -13.52
C CYS A 109 23.57 41.56 -12.99
N GLY A 110 23.11 40.31 -12.85
CA GLY A 110 21.73 40.02 -12.44
C GLY A 110 21.27 40.67 -11.12
N HIS A 111 22.20 40.98 -10.20
CA HIS A 111 21.91 41.69 -8.96
C HIS A 111 21.65 43.19 -9.19
N CYS A 112 22.43 43.82 -10.07
CA CYS A 112 22.26 45.22 -10.45
C CYS A 112 21.07 45.46 -11.38
N SER A 113 20.71 44.47 -12.21
CA SER A 113 19.51 44.54 -13.08
C SER A 113 18.20 44.41 -12.32
N ARG A 114 18.23 43.92 -11.07
CA ARG A 114 17.05 43.78 -10.19
C ARG A 114 17.47 44.08 -8.75
N PRO A 115 17.56 45.37 -8.36
CA PRO A 115 17.80 45.71 -6.97
C PRO A 115 16.67 45.12 -6.12
N GLN A 116 17.01 44.17 -5.24
CA GLN A 116 16.03 43.74 -4.24
C GLN A 116 15.82 44.90 -3.26
N PRO A 117 14.57 45.16 -2.82
CA PRO A 117 14.33 46.03 -1.69
C PRO A 117 15.22 45.59 -0.52
N GLY A 118 15.82 46.55 0.19
CA GLY A 118 16.66 46.27 1.35
C GLY A 118 15.92 45.40 2.37
N PRO A 119 16.64 44.60 3.18
CA PRO A 119 16.01 43.77 4.19
C PRO A 119 15.21 44.66 5.17
N GLN A 120 13.91 44.40 5.27
CA GLN A 120 13.06 45.13 6.22
C GLN A 120 13.57 44.91 7.67
N PRO A 121 13.62 45.95 8.51
CA PRO A 121 14.08 45.83 9.88
C PRO A 121 13.18 44.87 10.66
N PRO A 122 13.73 44.07 11.60
CA PRO A 122 12.92 43.18 12.41
C PRO A 122 11.96 44.00 13.30
N ARG A 123 10.71 43.56 13.39
CA ARG A 123 9.63 44.22 14.12
C ARG A 123 9.03 43.24 15.13
N PRO A 124 8.42 43.70 16.24
CA PRO A 124 7.70 42.81 17.14
C PRO A 124 6.61 42.04 16.37
N CYS A 125 6.59 40.72 16.52
CA CYS A 125 5.59 39.87 15.89
C CYS A 125 4.22 40.07 16.54
N ALA A 126 3.18 40.38 15.77
CA ALA A 126 1.82 40.56 16.29
C ALA A 126 1.26 39.32 17.02
N GLY A 127 1.77 38.12 16.73
CA GLY A 127 1.29 36.88 17.34
C GLY A 127 2.10 36.37 18.54
N CYS A 128 3.39 36.71 18.67
CA CYS A 128 4.23 36.21 19.76
C CYS A 128 5.08 37.27 20.46
N GLY A 129 4.95 38.55 20.08
CA GLY A 129 5.70 39.69 20.63
C GLY A 129 7.19 39.72 20.30
N ARG A 130 7.80 38.60 19.90
CA ARG A 130 9.25 38.52 19.64
C ARG A 130 9.64 39.36 18.42
N VAL A 131 10.73 40.13 18.57
CA VAL A 131 11.34 40.90 17.49
C VAL A 131 11.96 39.94 16.47
N ARG A 132 11.32 39.83 15.32
CA ARG A 132 11.70 38.89 14.24
C ARG A 132 11.42 39.53 12.89
N ARG A 133 11.96 38.95 11.83
CA ARG A 133 11.55 39.31 10.46
C ARG A 133 10.14 38.79 10.21
N HIS A 134 9.30 39.65 9.63
CA HIS A 134 7.92 39.32 9.32
C HIS A 134 7.82 38.58 7.99
N ALA A 135 6.89 37.63 7.91
CA ALA A 135 6.61 36.85 6.70
C ALA A 135 5.28 37.25 6.04
N GLY A 136 4.33 37.81 6.81
CA GLY A 136 3.03 38.29 6.35
C GLY A 136 2.17 38.72 7.54
N LEU A 137 1.26 39.69 7.35
CA LEU A 137 0.33 40.22 8.38
C LEU A 137 0.99 40.66 9.71
N GLY A 138 2.22 41.17 9.66
CA GLY A 138 2.94 41.54 10.89
C GLY A 138 3.40 40.34 11.75
N LEU A 139 3.32 39.11 11.22
CA LEU A 139 3.68 37.88 11.91
C LEU A 139 5.08 37.41 11.51
N CYS A 140 5.83 36.90 12.48
CA CYS A 140 7.07 36.18 12.21
C CYS A 140 6.79 34.88 11.44
N SER A 141 7.79 34.34 10.74
CA SER A 141 7.64 33.11 9.93
C SER A 141 6.99 31.94 10.70
N ALA A 142 7.34 31.73 11.97
CA ALA A 142 6.76 30.65 12.77
C ALA A 142 5.26 30.87 13.08
N CYS A 143 4.88 32.09 13.47
CA CYS A 143 3.48 32.44 13.71
C CYS A 143 2.67 32.41 12.40
N TRP A 144 3.24 32.92 11.32
CA TRP A 144 2.62 32.88 10.00
C TRP A 144 2.36 31.45 9.54
N GLN A 145 3.31 30.52 9.71
CA GLN A 145 3.13 29.12 9.34
C GLN A 145 1.99 28.43 10.09
N ARG A 146 1.63 28.90 11.29
CA ARG A 146 0.53 28.38 12.11
C ARG A 146 -0.77 29.16 11.94
N HIS A 147 -0.78 30.24 11.17
CA HIS A 147 -1.92 31.14 11.08
C HIS A 147 -3.08 30.51 10.29
N PRO A 148 -4.32 30.49 10.84
CA PRO A 148 -5.46 29.81 10.22
C PRO A 148 -5.94 30.46 8.92
N ALA A 149 -5.73 31.76 8.71
CA ALA A 149 -6.11 32.43 7.47
C ALA A 149 -5.17 32.12 6.28
N ARG A 150 -4.01 31.51 6.54
CA ARG A 150 -2.96 31.30 5.53
C ARG A 150 -3.41 30.45 4.31
N PRO A 151 -4.23 29.38 4.48
CA PRO A 151 -4.79 28.66 3.34
C PRO A 151 -5.73 29.52 2.48
N PHE A 152 -6.56 30.37 3.09
CA PHE A 152 -7.49 31.26 2.38
C PHE A 152 -6.74 32.30 1.54
N ILE A 153 -5.77 33.01 2.14
CA ILE A 153 -4.91 33.97 1.41
C ILE A 153 -4.17 33.28 0.26
N ARG A 154 -3.78 32.02 0.44
CA ARG A 154 -3.12 31.23 -0.61
C ARG A 154 -4.07 30.85 -1.74
N ALA A 155 -5.33 30.57 -1.44
CA ALA A 155 -6.35 30.23 -2.43
C ALA A 155 -6.83 31.46 -3.20
N GLU A 156 -6.99 32.59 -2.53
CA GLU A 156 -7.31 33.88 -3.14
C GLU A 156 -6.23 34.29 -4.15
N ALA A 157 -4.96 34.28 -3.75
CA ALA A 157 -3.84 34.51 -4.66
C ALA A 157 -3.71 33.48 -5.79
N LEU A 158 -4.28 32.27 -5.62
CA LEU A 158 -4.38 31.29 -6.69
C LEU A 158 -5.51 31.66 -7.66
N ALA A 159 -6.68 32.04 -7.15
CA ALA A 159 -7.83 32.44 -7.94
C ALA A 159 -7.50 33.65 -8.82
N GLU A 160 -6.83 34.68 -8.28
CA GLU A 160 -6.38 35.86 -9.03
C GLU A 160 -5.46 35.54 -10.22
N ARG A 161 -4.72 34.42 -10.14
CA ARG A 161 -3.80 33.99 -11.20
C ARG A 161 -4.44 33.13 -12.27
N LEU A 162 -5.60 32.52 -11.99
CA LEU A 162 -6.29 31.64 -12.93
C LEU A 162 -7.17 32.48 -13.84
N ALA A 163 -7.11 32.21 -15.15
CA ALA A 163 -7.99 32.91 -16.12
C ALA A 163 -9.47 32.62 -15.87
N SER A 164 -9.79 31.41 -15.39
CA SER A 164 -11.13 31.01 -14.97
C SER A 164 -11.01 30.14 -13.72
N PRO A 165 -11.15 30.73 -12.51
CA PRO A 165 -11.08 29.97 -11.26
C PRO A 165 -12.35 29.09 -11.11
N PRO A 166 -12.21 27.82 -10.70
CA PRO A 166 -13.37 26.97 -10.44
C PRO A 166 -14.22 27.52 -9.28
N ASP A 167 -15.54 27.46 -9.43
CA ASP A 167 -16.53 27.86 -8.43
C ASP A 167 -16.41 27.11 -7.10
N TRP A 168 -15.97 25.84 -7.15
CA TRP A 168 -15.74 25.01 -5.97
C TRP A 168 -14.42 25.29 -5.24
N LEU A 169 -13.52 26.15 -5.76
CA LEU A 169 -12.18 26.37 -5.18
C LEU A 169 -12.23 26.96 -3.77
N GLU A 170 -13.17 27.86 -3.50
CA GLU A 170 -13.37 28.46 -2.18
C GLU A 170 -13.85 27.41 -1.17
N SER A 171 -14.89 26.66 -1.52
CA SER A 171 -15.42 25.55 -0.71
C SER A 171 -14.37 24.47 -0.44
N PHE A 172 -13.55 24.13 -1.44
CA PHE A 172 -12.41 23.23 -1.26
C PHE A 172 -11.40 23.79 -0.26
N THR A 173 -11.12 25.09 -0.31
CA THR A 173 -10.20 25.77 0.62
C THR A 173 -10.72 25.69 2.06
N ALA A 174 -12.00 25.99 2.28
CA ALA A 174 -12.65 25.82 3.58
C ALA A 174 -12.61 24.35 4.05
N HIS A 175 -12.84 23.41 3.13
CA HIS A 175 -12.78 21.97 3.40
C HIS A 175 -11.40 21.52 3.89
N VAL A 176 -10.32 21.98 3.26
CA VAL A 176 -8.95 21.62 3.68
C VAL A 176 -8.47 22.39 4.91
N ALA A 177 -8.88 23.65 5.07
CA ALA A 177 -8.49 24.49 6.21
C ALA A 177 -9.09 23.97 7.53
N SER A 178 -10.31 23.42 7.49
CA SER A 178 -10.97 22.83 8.66
C SER A 178 -10.36 21.49 9.09
N ARG A 179 -9.81 20.70 8.15
CA ARG A 179 -9.37 19.32 8.40
C ARG A 179 -7.86 19.14 8.54
N TYR A 180 -7.06 20.08 8.04
CA TYR A 180 -5.61 19.98 8.00
C TYR A 180 -4.94 21.16 8.69
N CYS A 181 -3.72 20.96 9.19
CA CYS A 181 -2.92 22.09 9.68
C CYS A 181 -2.63 23.08 8.53
N PRO A 182 -2.47 24.39 8.81
CA PRO A 182 -2.35 25.42 7.77
C PRO A 182 -1.27 25.12 6.73
N SER A 183 -0.10 24.65 7.16
CA SER A 183 0.98 24.25 6.25
C SER A 183 0.59 23.12 5.30
N ARG A 184 -0.17 22.13 5.77
CA ARG A 184 -0.63 21.00 4.94
C ARG A 184 -1.72 21.43 3.97
N ALA A 185 -2.67 22.25 4.41
CA ALA A 185 -3.69 22.86 3.56
C ALA A 185 -3.04 23.70 2.43
N CYS A 186 -2.08 24.58 2.76
CA CYS A 186 -1.36 25.36 1.75
C CYS A 186 -0.59 24.49 0.74
N MET A 187 -0.03 23.34 1.18
CA MET A 187 0.61 22.40 0.24
C MET A 187 -0.40 21.80 -0.73
N LEU A 188 -1.57 21.36 -0.24
CA LEU A 188 -2.64 20.83 -1.09
C LEU A 188 -3.14 21.87 -2.09
N ILE A 189 -3.39 23.10 -1.65
CA ILE A 189 -3.81 24.21 -2.52
C ILE A 189 -2.72 24.54 -3.56
N THR A 190 -1.44 24.51 -3.17
CA THR A 190 -0.34 24.74 -4.11
C THR A 190 -0.22 23.62 -5.15
N GLU A 191 -0.42 22.37 -4.74
CA GLU A 191 -0.41 21.22 -5.66
C GLU A 191 -1.62 21.28 -6.62
N LEU A 192 -2.81 21.62 -6.09
CA LEU A 192 -4.01 21.85 -6.88
C LEU A 192 -3.81 22.99 -7.90
N GLY A 193 -3.23 24.11 -7.47
CA GLY A 193 -3.00 25.26 -8.34
C GLY A 193 -2.03 24.97 -9.49
N ARG A 194 -1.17 23.95 -9.38
CA ARG A 194 -0.38 23.47 -10.53
C ARG A 194 -1.26 22.75 -11.54
N LEU A 195 -2.19 21.92 -11.07
CA LEU A 195 -3.13 21.21 -11.95
C LEU A 195 -4.10 22.19 -12.62
N LEU A 196 -4.64 23.16 -11.89
CA LEU A 196 -5.60 24.12 -12.45
C LEU A 196 -4.98 25.09 -13.48
N ALA A 197 -3.65 25.24 -13.47
CA ALA A 197 -2.93 26.12 -14.39
C ALA A 197 -2.53 25.42 -15.71
N ASP A 198 -2.72 24.11 -15.83
CA ASP A 198 -2.47 23.41 -17.11
C ASP A 198 -3.64 23.63 -18.08
N GLU A 199 -3.40 23.48 -19.39
CA GLU A 199 -4.40 23.66 -20.47
C GLU A 199 -5.55 22.63 -20.49
N HIS A 200 -5.67 21.79 -19.47
CA HIS A 200 -6.66 20.70 -19.42
C HIS A 200 -7.94 21.15 -18.71
N SER A 201 -9.04 20.42 -18.94
CA SER A 201 -10.32 20.68 -18.28
C SER A 201 -10.21 20.73 -16.74
N ASN A 202 -10.87 21.74 -16.16
CA ASN A 202 -11.00 21.95 -14.72
C ASN A 202 -12.30 21.34 -14.15
N LEU A 203 -12.98 20.47 -14.90
CA LEU A 203 -14.11 19.69 -14.39
C LEU A 203 -13.65 18.79 -13.22
N PRO A 204 -14.44 18.64 -12.14
CA PRO A 204 -14.05 17.89 -10.94
C PRO A 204 -13.48 16.50 -11.22
N ALA A 205 -14.12 15.71 -12.09
CA ALA A 205 -13.65 14.37 -12.46
C ALA A 205 -12.28 14.41 -13.17
N ALA A 206 -12.07 15.36 -14.09
CA ALA A 206 -10.81 15.51 -14.82
C ALA A 206 -9.66 15.94 -13.90
N VAL A 207 -9.93 16.86 -12.97
CA VAL A 207 -8.94 17.30 -11.97
C VAL A 207 -8.60 16.15 -11.03
N LEU A 208 -9.60 15.38 -10.59
CA LEU A 208 -9.39 14.20 -9.74
C LEU A 208 -8.50 13.17 -10.43
N ASP A 209 -8.78 12.83 -11.69
CA ASP A 209 -7.97 11.86 -12.42
C ASP A 209 -6.53 12.32 -12.64
N ARG A 210 -6.32 13.60 -12.96
CA ARG A 210 -4.98 14.20 -13.12
C ARG A 210 -4.21 14.30 -11.81
N ALA A 211 -4.90 14.47 -10.69
CA ALA A 211 -4.26 14.47 -9.37
C ALA A 211 -3.74 13.09 -8.96
N ARG A 212 -4.22 12.00 -9.59
CA ARG A 212 -3.84 10.63 -9.24
C ARG A 212 -2.39 10.36 -9.59
N ARG A 213 -1.71 9.72 -8.65
CA ARG A 213 -0.36 9.16 -8.86
C ARG A 213 -0.46 7.67 -9.13
N PRO A 214 0.31 7.12 -10.10
CA PRO A 214 0.37 5.68 -10.29
C PRO A 214 0.99 5.01 -9.06
N GLY A 215 0.46 3.84 -8.67
CA GLY A 215 1.04 3.01 -7.61
C GLY A 215 0.05 2.59 -6.51
N ARG A 216 0.59 2.34 -5.30
CA ARG A 216 -0.19 1.78 -4.16
C ARG A 216 -1.13 2.78 -3.49
N SER A 217 -1.05 4.06 -3.85
CA SER A 217 -1.87 5.14 -3.31
C SER A 217 -2.09 6.17 -4.40
N MET A 218 -3.34 6.61 -4.59
CA MET A 218 -3.70 7.71 -5.51
C MET A 218 -3.00 9.04 -5.20
N GLY A 219 -2.43 9.18 -4.00
CA GLY A 219 -1.71 10.37 -3.57
C GLY A 219 -2.55 11.22 -2.60
N PRO A 220 -1.92 12.10 -1.80
CA PRO A 220 -2.64 12.91 -0.83
C PRO A 220 -3.67 13.84 -1.46
N LEU A 221 -3.31 14.59 -2.50
CA LEU A 221 -4.22 15.54 -3.15
C LEU A 221 -5.43 14.82 -3.75
N ALA A 222 -5.21 13.78 -4.57
CA ALA A 222 -6.30 13.02 -5.17
C ALA A 222 -7.26 12.44 -4.13
N ARG A 223 -6.76 11.98 -2.98
CA ARG A 223 -7.62 11.45 -1.91
C ARG A 223 -8.52 12.54 -1.31
N VAL A 224 -7.96 13.74 -1.06
CA VAL A 224 -8.74 14.86 -0.53
C VAL A 224 -9.74 15.38 -1.56
N LEU A 225 -9.38 15.39 -2.84
CA LEU A 225 -10.29 15.75 -3.93
C LEU A 225 -11.41 14.71 -4.09
N GLU A 226 -11.11 13.41 -4.01
CA GLU A 226 -12.13 12.36 -4.02
C GLU A 226 -13.11 12.54 -2.85
N ASP A 227 -12.58 12.69 -1.64
CA ASP A 227 -13.40 12.92 -0.44
C ASP A 227 -14.27 14.18 -0.60
N PHE A 228 -13.70 15.31 -1.03
CA PHE A 228 -14.43 16.57 -1.23
C PHE A 228 -15.48 16.49 -2.34
N PHE A 229 -15.11 16.01 -3.54
CA PHE A 229 -16.02 15.97 -4.68
C PHE A 229 -17.15 14.95 -4.50
N THR A 230 -16.91 13.82 -3.84
CA THR A 230 -18.00 12.88 -3.53
C THR A 230 -18.95 13.44 -2.48
N ASP A 231 -18.43 14.12 -1.45
CA ASP A 231 -19.25 14.74 -0.39
C ASP A 231 -20.13 15.88 -0.93
N HIS A 232 -19.62 16.64 -1.90
CA HIS A 232 -20.36 17.73 -2.56
C HIS A 232 -21.09 17.29 -3.84
N GLN A 233 -21.14 15.98 -4.12
CA GLN A 233 -21.79 15.40 -5.32
C GLN A 233 -21.27 15.95 -6.67
N LEU A 234 -20.03 16.45 -6.68
CA LEU A 234 -19.35 17.00 -7.86
C LEU A 234 -18.70 15.92 -8.73
N ALA A 235 -18.40 14.75 -8.16
CA ALA A 235 -17.87 13.59 -8.90
C ALA A 235 -18.19 12.27 -8.19
N LEU A 236 -18.24 11.18 -8.97
CA LEU A 236 -18.29 9.83 -8.45
C LEU A 236 -16.94 9.41 -7.85
N ALA A 237 -16.97 8.52 -6.86
CA ALA A 237 -15.77 7.93 -6.28
C ALA A 237 -14.95 7.17 -7.34
N THR A 238 -13.62 7.17 -7.18
CA THR A 238 -12.74 6.52 -8.15
C THR A 238 -12.79 4.99 -8.05
N ASP A 239 -12.41 4.33 -9.15
CA ASP A 239 -12.19 2.88 -9.22
C ASP A 239 -10.91 2.40 -8.51
N HIS A 240 -10.24 3.26 -7.74
CA HIS A 240 -8.93 3.00 -7.14
C HIS A 240 -8.85 1.70 -6.31
N PRO A 241 -9.87 1.31 -5.49
CA PRO A 241 -9.84 0.02 -4.78
C PRO A 241 -9.76 -1.18 -5.72
N GLU A 242 -10.48 -1.15 -6.85
CA GLU A 242 -10.46 -2.22 -7.85
C GLU A 242 -9.12 -2.23 -8.59
N GLN A 243 -8.56 -1.06 -8.93
CA GLN A 243 -7.21 -0.97 -9.51
C GLN A 243 -6.13 -1.55 -8.60
N LEU A 244 -6.19 -1.26 -7.29
CA LEU A 244 -5.26 -1.84 -6.32
C LEU A 244 -5.42 -3.36 -6.22
N ALA A 245 -6.66 -3.85 -6.26
CA ALA A 245 -6.94 -5.28 -6.29
C ALA A 245 -6.40 -5.92 -7.58
N ALA A 246 -6.62 -5.30 -8.75
CA ALA A 246 -6.07 -5.74 -10.02
C ALA A 246 -4.53 -5.80 -10.00
N GLY A 247 -3.87 -4.76 -9.50
CA GLY A 247 -2.41 -4.75 -9.34
C GLY A 247 -1.90 -5.82 -8.36
N ARG A 248 -2.63 -6.09 -7.27
CA ARG A 248 -2.32 -7.17 -6.32
C ARG A 248 -2.50 -8.56 -6.94
N ARG A 249 -3.53 -8.78 -7.75
CA ARG A 249 -3.75 -10.03 -8.50
C ARG A 249 -2.65 -10.21 -9.54
N ARG A 250 -2.33 -9.17 -10.31
CA ARG A 250 -1.28 -9.20 -11.33
C ARG A 250 0.08 -9.59 -10.74
N ARG A 251 0.49 -8.95 -9.63
CA ARG A 251 1.73 -9.31 -8.93
C ARG A 251 1.77 -10.78 -8.47
N ARG A 252 0.64 -11.37 -8.08
CA ARG A 252 0.59 -12.79 -7.70
C ARG A 252 0.77 -13.70 -8.89
N VAL A 253 0.15 -13.37 -10.02
CA VAL A 253 0.34 -14.10 -11.29
C VAL A 253 1.79 -13.95 -11.78
N ASP A 254 2.36 -12.75 -11.75
CA ASP A 254 3.72 -12.51 -12.23
C ASP A 254 4.79 -13.28 -11.42
N ARG A 255 4.53 -13.54 -10.13
CA ARG A 255 5.39 -14.36 -9.26
C ARG A 255 5.42 -15.84 -9.64
N VAL A 256 4.43 -16.34 -10.37
CA VAL A 256 4.39 -17.74 -10.82
C VAL A 256 5.53 -17.98 -11.81
N PRO A 257 6.23 -19.13 -11.74
CA PRO A 257 7.22 -19.52 -12.74
C PRO A 257 6.69 -19.41 -14.16
N ALA A 258 7.54 -18.94 -15.09
CA ALA A 258 7.11 -18.56 -16.45
C ALA A 258 6.35 -19.65 -17.21
N PRO A 259 6.76 -20.94 -17.17
CA PRO A 259 6.03 -22.01 -17.87
C PRO A 259 4.59 -22.23 -17.36
N LEU A 260 4.38 -22.06 -16.05
CA LEU A 260 3.10 -22.35 -15.40
C LEU A 260 2.16 -21.14 -15.34
N ARG A 261 2.70 -19.93 -15.52
CA ARG A 261 2.01 -18.65 -15.38
C ARG A 261 0.74 -18.48 -16.24
N PRO A 262 0.69 -18.89 -17.52
CA PRO A 262 -0.50 -18.68 -18.36
C PRO A 262 -1.76 -19.33 -17.80
N ALA A 263 -1.66 -20.53 -17.23
CA ALA A 263 -2.80 -21.22 -16.63
C ALA A 263 -3.31 -20.48 -15.38
N VAL A 264 -2.41 -19.95 -14.54
CA VAL A 264 -2.79 -19.18 -13.34
C VAL A 264 -3.45 -17.86 -13.72
N ALA A 265 -2.98 -17.21 -14.80
CA ALA A 265 -3.63 -16.02 -15.36
C ALA A 265 -5.07 -16.34 -15.83
N GLY A 266 -5.25 -17.41 -16.61
CA GLY A 266 -6.58 -17.86 -17.05
C GLY A 266 -7.50 -18.27 -15.90
N PHE A 267 -6.95 -18.83 -14.83
CA PHE A 267 -7.71 -19.13 -13.61
C PHE A 267 -8.17 -17.86 -12.89
N CYS A 268 -7.31 -16.83 -12.81
CA CYS A 268 -7.69 -15.51 -12.29
C CYS A 268 -8.88 -14.94 -13.06
N GLU A 269 -8.83 -14.94 -14.39
CA GLU A 269 -9.93 -14.48 -15.25
C GLU A 269 -11.22 -15.26 -15.01
N LYS A 270 -11.15 -16.60 -14.94
CA LYS A 270 -12.31 -17.45 -14.59
C LYS A 270 -12.94 -17.03 -13.27
N MET A 271 -12.14 -16.76 -12.24
CA MET A 271 -12.65 -16.33 -10.93
C MET A 271 -13.32 -14.96 -11.00
N LEU A 272 -12.78 -14.02 -11.78
CA LEU A 272 -13.36 -12.69 -11.98
C LEU A 272 -14.66 -12.75 -12.78
N HIS A 273 -14.74 -13.55 -13.84
CA HIS A 273 -15.99 -13.79 -14.56
C HIS A 273 -17.06 -14.42 -13.66
N ALA A 274 -16.69 -15.39 -12.81
CA ALA A 274 -17.63 -15.98 -11.87
C ALA A 274 -18.10 -14.96 -10.80
N ARG A 275 -17.23 -14.05 -10.36
CA ARG A 275 -17.60 -12.93 -9.47
C ARG A 275 -18.60 -12.01 -10.15
N GLU A 276 -18.36 -11.66 -11.41
CA GLU A 276 -19.23 -10.77 -12.18
C GLU A 276 -20.60 -11.39 -12.45
N ARG A 277 -20.65 -12.68 -12.81
CA ARG A 277 -21.93 -13.42 -12.91
C ARG A 277 -22.70 -13.41 -11.59
N ALA A 278 -22.01 -13.63 -10.46
CA ALA A 278 -22.65 -13.61 -9.16
C ALA A 278 -23.25 -12.23 -8.83
N ARG A 279 -22.54 -11.14 -9.15
CA ARG A 279 -23.05 -9.76 -9.02
C ARG A 279 -24.32 -9.56 -9.85
N ARG A 280 -24.30 -9.94 -11.13
CA ARG A 280 -25.46 -9.81 -12.04
C ARG A 280 -26.67 -10.64 -11.58
N ALA A 281 -26.41 -11.81 -11.01
CA ALA A 281 -27.46 -12.67 -10.46
C ALA A 281 -27.95 -12.23 -9.07
N GLY A 282 -27.46 -11.12 -8.50
CA GLY A 282 -27.82 -10.68 -7.15
C GLY A 282 -27.33 -11.61 -6.03
N THR A 283 -26.42 -12.54 -6.33
CA THR A 283 -25.89 -13.52 -5.37
C THR A 283 -24.57 -13.06 -4.75
N ARG A 284 -24.08 -13.79 -3.74
CA ARG A 284 -22.85 -13.42 -3.01
C ARG A 284 -21.60 -13.55 -3.88
N ALA A 285 -21.17 -12.43 -4.45
CA ALA A 285 -19.94 -12.34 -5.22
C ALA A 285 -18.69 -12.58 -4.37
N ARG A 286 -17.66 -13.21 -4.95
CA ARG A 286 -16.36 -13.42 -4.29
C ARG A 286 -15.70 -12.08 -3.95
N SER A 287 -15.08 -12.01 -2.79
CA SER A 287 -14.23 -10.87 -2.41
C SER A 287 -12.87 -10.92 -3.11
N ASP A 288 -12.22 -9.77 -3.27
CA ASP A 288 -10.85 -9.67 -3.79
C ASP A 288 -9.87 -10.51 -2.97
N HIS A 289 -10.01 -10.51 -1.64
CA HIS A 289 -9.19 -11.33 -0.76
C HIS A 289 -9.32 -12.84 -1.05
N THR A 290 -10.51 -13.31 -1.39
CA THR A 290 -10.75 -14.72 -1.76
C THR A 290 -10.01 -15.09 -3.04
N VAL A 291 -10.11 -14.25 -4.07
CA VAL A 291 -9.39 -14.44 -5.35
C VAL A 291 -7.89 -14.39 -5.11
N GLU A 292 -7.41 -13.39 -4.39
CA GLU A 292 -6.00 -13.22 -4.05
C GLU A 292 -5.43 -14.42 -3.27
N THR A 293 -6.18 -14.99 -2.32
CA THR A 293 -5.72 -16.18 -1.59
C THR A 293 -5.65 -17.40 -2.49
N ALA A 294 -6.63 -17.58 -3.38
CA ALA A 294 -6.62 -18.69 -4.32
C ALA A 294 -5.40 -18.62 -5.26
N LEU A 295 -5.07 -17.43 -5.77
CA LEU A 295 -3.89 -17.22 -6.59
C LEU A 295 -2.58 -17.45 -5.82
N THR A 296 -2.52 -17.06 -4.54
CA THR A 296 -1.36 -17.37 -3.69
C THR A 296 -1.19 -18.89 -3.55
N ILE A 297 -2.23 -19.64 -3.22
CA ILE A 297 -2.14 -21.10 -3.05
C ILE A 297 -1.68 -21.81 -4.33
N VAL A 298 -2.23 -21.44 -5.49
CA VAL A 298 -1.82 -22.01 -6.77
C VAL A 298 -0.40 -21.58 -7.15
N GLY A 299 -0.01 -20.34 -6.84
CA GLY A 299 1.35 -19.85 -7.03
C GLY A 299 2.38 -20.57 -6.16
N ASP A 300 2.06 -20.81 -4.88
CA ASP A 300 2.89 -21.60 -3.96
C ASP A 300 3.10 -23.02 -4.52
N LEU A 301 2.03 -23.66 -5.03
CA LEU A 301 2.14 -24.97 -5.68
C LEU A 301 3.02 -24.92 -6.93
N ALA A 302 2.83 -23.93 -7.79
CA ALA A 302 3.64 -23.78 -8.99
C ALA A 302 5.13 -23.63 -8.65
N GLN A 303 5.46 -22.85 -7.62
CA GLN A 303 6.82 -22.69 -7.13
C GLN A 303 7.38 -24.02 -6.59
N PHE A 304 6.62 -24.73 -5.75
CA PHE A 304 6.97 -26.05 -5.24
C PHE A 304 7.26 -27.06 -6.37
N LEU A 305 6.40 -27.10 -7.40
CA LEU A 305 6.58 -27.99 -8.55
C LEU A 305 7.88 -27.70 -9.29
N THR A 306 8.22 -26.43 -9.51
CA THR A 306 9.45 -26.08 -10.22
C THR A 306 10.70 -26.27 -9.37
N GLU A 307 10.66 -25.91 -8.09
CA GLU A 307 11.84 -25.89 -7.22
C GLU A 307 12.14 -27.26 -6.59
N GLN A 308 11.11 -28.03 -6.23
CA GLN A 308 11.26 -29.29 -5.50
C GLN A 308 10.97 -30.52 -6.34
N ARG A 309 10.17 -30.40 -7.42
CA ARG A 309 9.81 -31.53 -8.29
C ARG A 309 10.43 -31.46 -9.68
N GLY A 310 11.04 -30.33 -10.05
CA GLY A 310 11.59 -30.12 -11.40
C GLY A 310 10.52 -30.14 -12.50
N LYS A 311 9.24 -29.92 -12.16
CA LYS A 311 8.13 -29.99 -13.10
C LYS A 311 7.79 -28.59 -13.62
N HIS A 312 7.90 -28.42 -14.94
CA HIS A 312 7.66 -27.15 -15.62
C HIS A 312 6.35 -27.09 -16.41
N GLY A 313 5.55 -28.16 -16.39
CA GLY A 313 4.24 -28.25 -17.05
C GLY A 313 3.15 -28.70 -16.07
N TRP A 314 1.92 -28.22 -16.27
CA TRP A 314 0.76 -28.65 -15.45
C TRP A 314 0.33 -30.08 -15.78
N GLU A 315 0.59 -30.52 -17.00
CA GLU A 315 0.37 -31.86 -17.51
C GLU A 315 1.24 -32.94 -16.83
N LEU A 316 2.35 -32.52 -16.21
CA LEU A 316 3.26 -33.41 -15.49
C LEU A 316 2.85 -33.64 -14.03
N VAL A 317 1.86 -32.89 -13.53
CA VAL A 317 1.48 -32.91 -12.12
C VAL A 317 0.66 -34.17 -11.83
N ASP A 318 1.09 -34.93 -10.83
CA ASP A 318 0.42 -36.14 -10.37
C ASP A 318 -0.14 -35.98 -8.94
N ILE A 319 -0.79 -37.03 -8.46
CA ILE A 319 -1.40 -37.07 -7.12
C ILE A 319 -0.33 -36.91 -6.02
N GLY A 320 0.83 -37.56 -6.19
CA GLY A 320 1.93 -37.54 -5.22
C GLY A 320 2.60 -36.17 -5.06
N ASP A 321 2.58 -35.33 -6.10
CA ASP A 321 3.00 -33.94 -5.98
C ASP A 321 2.09 -33.12 -5.05
N ILE A 322 0.77 -33.29 -5.20
CA ILE A 322 -0.20 -32.56 -4.40
C ILE A 322 -0.14 -33.02 -2.96
N GLU A 323 0.00 -34.33 -2.72
CA GLU A 323 0.16 -34.87 -1.38
C GLU A 323 1.43 -34.35 -0.70
N ALA A 324 2.57 -34.33 -1.41
CA ALA A 324 3.82 -33.80 -0.87
C ALA A 324 3.74 -32.29 -0.58
N PHE A 325 3.13 -31.51 -1.48
CA PHE A 325 2.89 -30.08 -1.26
C PHE A 325 2.03 -29.83 -0.02
N LEU A 326 0.95 -30.61 0.14
CA LEU A 326 0.05 -30.51 1.28
C LEU A 326 0.69 -31.04 2.57
N ALA A 327 1.64 -31.98 2.49
CA ALA A 327 2.40 -32.47 3.64
C ALA A 327 3.40 -31.43 4.16
N GLY A 328 4.07 -30.70 3.26
CA GLY A 328 4.98 -29.61 3.62
C GLY A 328 4.30 -28.37 4.22
N MET A 329 2.97 -28.26 4.09
CA MET A 329 2.18 -27.15 4.62
C MET A 329 0.90 -27.64 5.33
N PRO A 330 1.03 -28.20 6.54
CA PRO A 330 -0.10 -28.80 7.25
C PRO A 330 -1.14 -27.78 7.68
N ALA A 331 -0.75 -26.52 7.89
CA ALA A 331 -1.69 -25.45 8.22
C ALA A 331 -2.62 -25.17 7.03
N SER A 332 -3.93 -25.18 7.26
CA SER A 332 -4.99 -24.89 6.26
C SER A 332 -5.02 -25.84 5.06
N ARG A 333 -4.63 -27.11 5.26
CA ARG A 333 -4.59 -28.16 4.25
C ARG A 333 -5.94 -28.29 3.53
N LYS A 334 -7.04 -28.30 4.28
CA LYS A 334 -8.41 -28.36 3.71
C LYS A 334 -8.69 -27.20 2.75
N ARG A 335 -8.35 -25.96 3.15
CA ARG A 335 -8.54 -24.76 2.31
C ARG A 335 -7.68 -24.83 1.05
N ARG A 336 -6.42 -25.25 1.18
CA ARG A 336 -5.51 -25.43 0.03
C ARG A 336 -6.09 -26.44 -0.94
N LEU A 337 -6.48 -27.62 -0.47
CA LEU A 337 -7.06 -28.66 -1.32
C LEU A 337 -8.34 -28.20 -2.04
N VAL A 338 -9.23 -27.45 -1.38
CA VAL A 338 -10.42 -26.88 -2.03
C VAL A 338 -10.05 -25.96 -3.20
N VAL A 339 -9.03 -25.10 -3.02
CA VAL A 339 -8.55 -24.22 -4.09
C VAL A 339 -7.87 -25.03 -5.21
N LEU A 340 -7.05 -26.02 -4.87
CA LEU A 340 -6.39 -26.89 -5.85
C LEU A 340 -7.41 -27.64 -6.71
N ARG A 341 -8.46 -28.22 -6.10
CA ARG A 341 -9.59 -28.82 -6.83
C ARG A 341 -10.28 -27.85 -7.78
N GLN A 342 -10.45 -26.59 -7.38
CA GLN A 342 -11.04 -25.57 -8.26
C GLN A 342 -10.15 -25.24 -9.46
N PHE A 343 -8.83 -25.21 -9.23
CA PHE A 343 -7.83 -24.95 -10.25
C PHE A 343 -7.68 -26.13 -11.22
N PHE A 344 -7.48 -27.36 -10.74
CA PHE A 344 -7.31 -28.53 -11.61
C PHE A 344 -8.58 -28.86 -12.40
N ARG A 345 -9.78 -28.65 -11.82
CA ARG A 345 -11.03 -28.70 -12.59
C ARG A 345 -11.08 -27.66 -13.71
N PHE A 346 -10.55 -26.46 -13.48
CA PHE A 346 -10.40 -25.45 -14.52
C PHE A 346 -9.38 -25.86 -15.59
N ALA A 347 -8.21 -26.34 -15.18
CA ALA A 347 -7.15 -26.77 -16.07
C ALA A 347 -7.63 -27.91 -16.99
N ARG A 348 -8.36 -28.88 -16.42
CA ARG A 348 -9.00 -29.96 -17.18
C ARG A 348 -10.04 -29.44 -18.16
N ALA A 349 -10.92 -28.53 -17.75
CA ALA A 349 -11.92 -27.92 -18.63
C ALA A 349 -11.29 -27.10 -19.79
N ARG A 350 -10.07 -26.57 -19.58
CA ARG A 350 -9.26 -25.89 -20.62
C ARG A 350 -8.32 -26.83 -21.37
N ARG A 351 -8.42 -28.15 -21.15
CA ARG A 351 -7.58 -29.19 -21.77
C ARG A 351 -6.07 -28.98 -21.55
N LEU A 352 -5.69 -28.34 -20.44
CA LEU A 352 -4.29 -28.19 -20.02
C LEU A 352 -3.74 -29.45 -19.36
N ILE A 353 -4.65 -30.28 -18.83
CA ILE A 353 -4.37 -31.58 -18.22
C ILE A 353 -5.46 -32.56 -18.66
N LEU A 354 -5.12 -33.85 -18.67
CA LEU A 354 -6.05 -34.93 -19.01
C LEU A 354 -6.84 -35.41 -17.77
N VAL A 355 -6.13 -35.61 -16.67
CA VAL A 355 -6.66 -36.12 -15.39
C VAL A 355 -6.60 -35.01 -14.34
N ASP A 356 -7.59 -34.95 -13.44
CA ASP A 356 -7.58 -34.03 -12.29
C ASP A 356 -6.89 -34.71 -11.11
N PRO A 357 -5.61 -34.38 -10.80
CA PRO A 357 -4.86 -35.02 -9.72
C PRO A 357 -5.39 -34.70 -8.31
N ALA A 358 -6.29 -33.72 -8.16
CA ALA A 358 -6.84 -33.32 -6.86
C ALA A 358 -8.23 -33.91 -6.57
N ARG A 359 -8.80 -34.67 -7.52
CA ARG A 359 -10.20 -35.12 -7.46
C ARG A 359 -10.49 -35.95 -6.21
N ASP A 360 -9.71 -37.00 -6.00
CA ASP A 360 -10.00 -38.04 -5.01
C ASP A 360 -9.19 -37.90 -3.72
N LEU A 361 -8.34 -36.87 -3.63
CA LEU A 361 -7.58 -36.56 -2.42
C LEU A 361 -8.50 -36.12 -1.29
N SER A 362 -8.31 -36.65 -0.08
CA SER A 362 -9.01 -36.18 1.12
C SER A 362 -8.08 -35.37 2.02
N ALA A 363 -8.61 -34.31 2.63
CA ALA A 363 -7.97 -33.61 3.73
C ALA A 363 -8.96 -33.59 4.89
N SER A 364 -8.98 -34.68 5.66
CA SER A 364 -9.69 -34.72 6.93
C SER A 364 -8.93 -33.83 7.92
N GLU A 365 -9.54 -32.68 8.24
CA GLU A 365 -9.15 -31.88 9.40
C GLU A 365 -10.29 -31.99 10.41
N PRO A 366 -10.00 -32.29 11.68
CA PRO A 366 -10.97 -32.13 12.76
C PRO A 366 -11.62 -30.75 12.67
N SER A 367 -12.96 -30.70 12.67
CA SER A 367 -13.74 -29.45 12.59
C SER A 367 -13.61 -28.56 13.84
N ALA A 368 -12.94 -29.06 14.88
CA ALA A 368 -12.79 -28.41 16.17
C ALA A 368 -11.90 -27.17 16.13
N PHE A 369 -12.23 -26.20 16.97
CA PHE A 369 -11.42 -25.02 17.24
C PHE A 369 -10.05 -25.42 17.81
N ARG A 370 -8.97 -24.84 17.25
CA ARG A 370 -7.58 -25.06 17.67
C ARG A 370 -6.86 -23.78 18.08
N GLY A 371 -7.60 -22.67 18.21
CA GLY A 371 -7.01 -21.41 18.64
C GLY A 371 -6.75 -21.43 20.15
N SER A 372 -5.89 -20.53 20.61
CA SER A 372 -5.75 -20.25 22.03
C SER A 372 -6.91 -19.39 22.53
N THR A 373 -7.30 -19.62 23.79
CA THR A 373 -8.22 -18.79 24.56
C THR A 373 -7.49 -18.20 25.77
N LEU A 374 -8.05 -17.14 26.34
CA LEU A 374 -7.55 -16.55 27.58
C LEU A 374 -8.07 -17.31 28.80
N THR A 375 -7.21 -17.52 29.77
CA THR A 375 -7.59 -18.00 31.10
C THR A 375 -8.45 -16.97 31.83
N LEU A 376 -9.25 -17.41 32.80
CA LEU A 376 -10.08 -16.50 33.61
C LEU A 376 -9.25 -15.43 34.34
N ALA A 377 -8.02 -15.77 34.77
CA ALA A 377 -7.11 -14.82 35.41
C ALA A 377 -6.64 -13.73 34.45
N GLU A 378 -6.28 -14.09 33.21
CA GLU A 378 -5.93 -13.15 32.15
C GLU A 378 -7.12 -12.26 31.77
N GLN A 379 -8.32 -12.86 31.62
CA GLN A 379 -9.54 -12.11 31.34
C GLN A 379 -9.81 -11.06 32.43
N ARG A 380 -9.70 -11.43 33.72
CA ARG A 380 -9.87 -10.49 34.85
C ARG A 380 -8.80 -9.40 34.86
N SER A 381 -7.55 -9.75 34.54
CA SER A 381 -6.44 -8.78 34.45
C SER A 381 -6.70 -7.74 33.35
N LEU A 382 -7.10 -8.19 32.16
CA LEU A 382 -7.43 -7.33 31.02
C LEU A 382 -8.67 -6.48 31.29
N PHE A 383 -9.72 -7.07 31.88
CA PHE A 383 -10.91 -6.31 32.28
C PHE A 383 -10.56 -5.18 33.25
N ARG A 384 -9.74 -5.45 34.28
CA ARG A 384 -9.24 -4.40 35.20
C ARG A 384 -8.43 -3.34 34.45
N ARG A 385 -7.46 -3.75 33.62
CA ARG A 385 -6.66 -2.82 32.80
C ARG A 385 -7.54 -1.85 32.00
N TRP A 386 -8.62 -2.34 31.40
CA TRP A 386 -9.49 -1.51 30.57
C TRP A 386 -10.55 -0.72 31.37
N THR A 387 -10.82 -1.07 32.62
CA THR A 387 -11.82 -0.37 33.46
C THR A 387 -11.20 0.61 34.45
N THR A 388 -9.95 0.42 34.86
CA THR A 388 -9.28 1.36 35.74
C THR A 388 -9.02 2.67 35.00
N ASP A 389 -9.60 3.76 35.51
CA ASP A 389 -9.30 5.11 35.07
C ASP A 389 -7.93 5.51 35.60
N LEU A 390 -6.94 5.55 34.72
CA LEU A 390 -5.78 6.42 34.95
C LEU A 390 -6.22 7.79 34.45
N SER A 391 -6.76 8.59 35.38
CA SER A 391 -7.16 9.97 35.17
C SER A 391 -6.05 10.74 34.46
N ALA A 392 -6.45 11.65 33.58
CA ALA A 392 -5.61 12.45 32.67
C ALA A 392 -4.54 13.34 33.34
N ASP A 393 -4.33 13.21 34.65
CA ASP A 393 -3.42 14.02 35.47
C ASP A 393 -2.07 13.33 35.73
N SER A 394 -1.88 12.08 35.33
CA SER A 394 -0.53 11.49 35.34
C SER A 394 0.29 12.09 34.20
N ALA A 395 1.20 13.02 34.54
CA ALA A 395 2.16 13.64 33.62
C ALA A 395 3.10 12.64 32.90
N ALA A 396 3.04 11.35 33.26
CA ALA A 396 3.56 10.24 32.48
C ALA A 396 2.41 9.64 31.66
N GLY A 397 2.52 9.66 30.33
CA GLY A 397 1.51 9.15 29.38
C GLY A 397 1.33 7.62 29.39
N ASP A 398 1.23 7.01 30.57
CA ASP A 398 1.10 5.57 30.84
C ASP A 398 -0.37 5.09 30.95
N GLY A 399 -1.33 5.97 30.64
CA GLY A 399 -2.75 5.60 30.58
C GLY A 399 -3.07 4.66 29.41
N VAL A 400 -4.00 3.73 29.64
CA VAL A 400 -4.51 2.85 28.57
C VAL A 400 -5.20 3.69 27.50
N HIS A 401 -4.80 3.49 26.24
CA HIS A 401 -5.39 4.25 25.14
C HIS A 401 -6.89 3.93 25.01
N PRO A 402 -7.80 4.92 24.82
CA PRO A 402 -9.25 4.68 24.75
C PRO A 402 -9.67 3.64 23.71
N HIS A 403 -9.02 3.64 22.54
CA HIS A 403 -9.22 2.60 21.52
C HIS A 403 -8.80 1.20 21.97
N GLU A 404 -7.73 1.05 22.78
CA GLU A 404 -7.31 -0.26 23.31
C GLU A 404 -8.42 -0.81 24.22
N ALA A 405 -8.86 0.01 25.18
CA ALA A 405 -9.93 -0.36 26.09
C ALA A 405 -11.22 -0.73 25.36
N LEU A 406 -11.65 0.07 24.37
CA LEU A 406 -12.86 -0.19 23.60
C LEU A 406 -12.77 -1.49 22.81
N VAL A 407 -11.67 -1.69 22.07
CA VAL A 407 -11.48 -2.88 21.23
C VAL A 407 -11.41 -4.13 22.11
N GLY A 408 -10.67 -4.06 23.21
CA GLY A 408 -10.55 -5.16 24.18
C GLY A 408 -11.89 -5.51 24.82
N MET A 409 -12.60 -4.51 25.36
CA MET A 409 -13.85 -4.71 26.09
C MET A 409 -14.97 -5.27 25.21
N LEU A 410 -15.16 -4.69 24.02
CA LEU A 410 -16.16 -5.18 23.08
C LEU A 410 -15.82 -6.57 22.54
N ALA A 411 -14.54 -6.90 22.36
CA ALA A 411 -14.14 -8.25 21.98
C ALA A 411 -14.36 -9.27 23.12
N LEU A 412 -14.06 -8.90 24.36
CA LEU A 412 -14.12 -9.80 25.52
C LEU A 412 -15.56 -10.07 25.98
N LEU A 413 -16.38 -9.03 26.13
CA LEU A 413 -17.73 -9.17 26.70
C LEU A 413 -18.80 -9.37 25.63
N HIS A 414 -18.68 -8.63 24.53
CA HIS A 414 -19.68 -8.60 23.44
C HIS A 414 -19.29 -9.46 22.25
N GLY A 415 -18.14 -10.15 22.36
CA GLY A 415 -17.56 -10.99 21.31
C GLY A 415 -17.43 -10.25 19.99
N ALA A 416 -17.26 -8.92 19.97
CA ALA A 416 -17.22 -8.12 18.75
C ALA A 416 -15.97 -8.41 17.90
N SER A 417 -16.13 -8.45 16.58
CA SER A 417 -15.04 -8.65 15.64
C SER A 417 -14.36 -7.32 15.32
N SER A 418 -13.10 -7.39 14.89
CA SER A 418 -12.40 -6.20 14.38
C SER A 418 -13.14 -5.54 13.21
N GLN A 419 -13.96 -6.29 12.45
CA GLN A 419 -14.76 -5.71 11.38
C GLN A 419 -15.96 -4.91 11.91
N GLU A 420 -16.68 -5.45 12.91
CA GLU A 420 -17.77 -4.73 13.59
C GLU A 420 -17.23 -3.44 14.23
N MET A 421 -16.18 -3.55 15.05
CA MET A 421 -15.65 -2.41 15.81
C MET A 421 -15.07 -1.29 14.93
N ARG A 422 -14.37 -1.63 13.83
CA ARG A 422 -13.78 -0.60 12.96
C ARG A 422 -14.82 0.14 12.10
N LEU A 423 -15.97 -0.49 11.85
CA LEU A 423 -17.04 0.07 11.01
C LEU A 423 -18.15 0.73 11.83
N MET A 424 -18.12 0.62 13.15
CA MET A 424 -19.07 1.24 14.07
C MET A 424 -19.07 2.76 13.88
N LEU A 425 -20.24 3.29 13.55
CA LEU A 425 -20.50 4.71 13.37
C LEU A 425 -20.98 5.33 14.69
N ILE A 426 -20.95 6.66 14.77
CA ILE A 426 -21.55 7.39 15.89
C ILE A 426 -23.06 7.18 15.92
N ASP A 427 -23.70 7.20 14.75
CA ASP A 427 -25.14 7.00 14.60
C ASP A 427 -25.59 5.56 14.96
N ASP A 428 -24.63 4.63 15.11
CA ASP A 428 -24.91 3.29 15.60
C ASP A 428 -25.05 3.24 17.13
N VAL A 429 -24.72 4.32 17.85
CA VAL A 429 -24.76 4.42 19.31
C VAL A 429 -26.07 5.05 19.76
N ASP A 430 -26.84 4.31 20.55
CA ASP A 430 -28.04 4.79 21.21
C ASP A 430 -27.73 5.09 22.69
N GLU A 431 -27.64 6.37 23.02
CA GLU A 431 -27.34 6.83 24.38
C GLU A 431 -28.48 6.54 25.38
N HIS A 432 -29.73 6.56 24.91
CA HIS A 432 -30.88 6.34 25.77
C HIS A 432 -31.01 4.86 26.14
N ALA A 433 -30.90 3.98 25.13
CA ALA A 433 -30.94 2.53 25.33
C ALA A 433 -29.61 1.95 25.83
N ARG A 434 -28.53 2.75 25.89
CA ARG A 434 -27.14 2.31 26.15
C ARG A 434 -26.76 1.11 25.29
N ALA A 435 -27.08 1.19 24.00
CA ALA A 435 -26.92 0.10 23.05
C ALA A 435 -26.13 0.53 21.82
N VAL A 436 -25.52 -0.43 21.13
CA VAL A 436 -24.77 -0.20 19.90
C VAL A 436 -25.15 -1.17 18.80
N ARG A 437 -25.30 -0.67 17.57
CA ARG A 437 -25.47 -1.53 16.38
C ARG A 437 -24.11 -2.07 15.97
N LEU A 438 -23.93 -3.40 16.04
CA LEU A 438 -22.69 -4.07 15.65
C LEU A 438 -22.89 -4.87 14.36
N GLY A 439 -22.38 -4.33 13.25
CA GLY A 439 -22.32 -5.02 11.97
C GLY A 439 -23.67 -5.51 11.46
N ARG A 440 -23.84 -6.84 11.38
CA ARG A 440 -25.06 -7.48 10.85
C ARG A 440 -25.88 -8.20 11.93
N ARG A 441 -25.66 -7.87 13.20
CA ARG A 441 -26.47 -8.44 14.28
C ARG A 441 -27.93 -8.02 14.09
N PRO A 442 -28.89 -8.91 14.39
CA PRO A 442 -30.30 -8.64 14.13
C PRO A 442 -30.87 -7.50 14.99
N HIS A 443 -30.30 -7.30 16.18
CA HIS A 443 -30.75 -6.27 17.14
C HIS A 443 -29.56 -5.45 17.66
N PRO A 444 -29.79 -4.19 18.09
CA PRO A 444 -28.81 -3.42 18.85
C PRO A 444 -28.33 -4.20 20.07
N VAL A 445 -27.04 -4.09 20.38
CA VAL A 445 -26.40 -4.81 21.49
C VAL A 445 -26.37 -3.90 22.72
N PRO A 446 -27.11 -4.23 23.79
CA PRO A 446 -27.02 -3.46 25.03
C PRO A 446 -25.63 -3.61 25.66
N LEU A 447 -25.08 -2.51 26.15
CA LEU A 447 -23.78 -2.49 26.80
C LEU A 447 -23.94 -2.46 28.32
N ASP A 448 -23.17 -3.29 29.01
CA ASP A 448 -23.03 -3.20 30.47
C ASP A 448 -22.38 -1.86 30.88
N PRO A 449 -22.53 -1.41 32.13
CA PRO A 449 -21.98 -0.12 32.58
C PRO A 449 -20.49 0.08 32.30
N ALA A 450 -19.67 -0.97 32.40
CA ALA A 450 -18.24 -0.87 32.16
C ALA A 450 -17.94 -0.70 30.65
N SER A 451 -18.58 -1.50 29.79
CA SER A 451 -18.49 -1.33 28.34
C SER A 451 -18.99 0.03 27.87
N TRP A 452 -20.08 0.53 28.47
CA TRP A 452 -20.62 1.86 28.17
C TRP A 452 -19.65 2.98 28.55
N SER A 453 -19.07 2.94 29.75
CA SER A 453 -18.06 3.91 30.19
C SER A 453 -16.84 3.93 29.27
N VAL A 454 -16.35 2.76 28.86
CA VAL A 454 -15.25 2.64 27.90
C VAL A 454 -15.60 3.27 26.54
N LEU A 455 -16.82 3.04 26.03
CA LEU A 455 -17.31 3.68 24.82
C LEU A 455 -17.36 5.20 24.95
N GLN A 456 -17.88 5.71 26.06
CA GLN A 456 -17.94 7.16 26.33
C GLN A 456 -16.54 7.78 26.36
N ARG A 457 -15.54 7.13 26.98
CA ARG A 457 -14.13 7.61 26.94
C ARG A 457 -13.59 7.63 25.51
N CYS A 458 -13.93 6.65 24.68
CA CYS A 458 -13.56 6.65 23.27
C CYS A 458 -14.23 7.79 22.49
N LEU A 459 -15.51 8.06 22.73
CA LEU A 459 -16.25 9.16 22.10
C LEU A 459 -15.71 10.53 22.55
N ALA A 460 -15.35 10.69 23.82
CA ALA A 460 -14.70 11.89 24.34
C ALA A 460 -13.32 12.11 23.69
N HIS A 461 -12.51 11.07 23.59
CA HIS A 461 -11.23 11.11 22.86
C HIS A 461 -11.44 11.51 21.38
N ARG A 462 -12.47 10.96 20.73
CA ARG A 462 -12.83 11.31 19.35
C ARG A 462 -13.25 12.78 19.25
N ALA A 463 -14.05 13.30 20.17
CA ALA A 463 -14.53 14.69 20.15
C ALA A 463 -13.36 15.69 20.18
N GLN A 464 -12.31 15.41 20.95
CA GLN A 464 -11.08 16.22 20.98
C GLN A 464 -10.37 16.28 19.61
N GLN A 465 -10.61 15.29 18.73
CA GLN A 465 -10.02 15.28 17.40
C GLN A 465 -10.69 16.25 16.42
N ARG A 466 -11.88 16.81 16.68
CA ARG A 466 -12.59 17.72 15.75
C ARG A 466 -12.59 17.18 14.31
N THR A 467 -13.27 16.07 14.11
CA THR A 467 -13.26 15.27 12.88
C THR A 467 -14.66 15.00 12.37
N ASP A 468 -14.84 15.06 11.05
CA ASP A 468 -16.09 14.65 10.37
C ASP A 468 -16.09 13.16 10.00
N ASN A 469 -15.07 12.41 10.42
CA ASN A 469 -15.04 10.97 10.20
C ASN A 469 -16.15 10.31 11.03
N PRO A 470 -17.15 9.65 10.42
CA PRO A 470 -18.35 9.21 11.15
C PRO A 470 -18.11 8.00 12.06
N HIS A 471 -16.92 7.40 12.02
CA HIS A 471 -16.59 6.21 12.80
C HIS A 471 -16.26 6.58 14.26
N VAL A 472 -16.56 5.67 15.17
CA VAL A 472 -16.20 5.81 16.59
C VAL A 472 -14.68 5.79 16.79
N ILE A 473 -13.97 4.90 16.09
CA ILE A 473 -12.51 4.78 16.16
C ILE A 473 -11.86 5.65 15.07
N VAL A 474 -11.23 6.75 15.48
CA VAL A 474 -10.55 7.69 14.57
C VAL A 474 -9.07 7.80 14.89
N THR A 475 -8.22 7.48 13.92
CA THR A 475 -6.76 7.56 14.06
C THR A 475 -6.22 8.86 13.49
N LYS A 476 -4.97 9.22 13.81
CA LYS A 476 -4.26 10.34 13.15
C LYS A 476 -4.30 10.24 11.61
N GLY A 477 -4.27 9.02 11.06
CA GLY A 477 -4.29 8.78 9.62
C GLY A 477 -5.68 8.84 8.99
N THR A 478 -6.75 8.67 9.77
CA THR A 478 -8.14 8.67 9.28
C THR A 478 -8.92 9.92 9.66
N LYS A 479 -8.43 10.72 10.61
CA LYS A 479 -9.05 11.96 11.11
C LYS A 479 -9.47 12.94 10.01
N ALA A 480 -8.67 13.09 8.97
CA ALA A 480 -8.89 14.10 7.95
C ALA A 480 -9.77 13.63 6.77
N GLY A 481 -10.23 12.38 6.79
CA GLY A 481 -11.12 11.82 5.77
C GLY A 481 -12.23 10.99 6.41
N ARG A 482 -13.00 10.25 5.61
CA ARG A 482 -14.19 9.51 6.08
C ARG A 482 -13.99 8.00 6.22
N ARG A 483 -12.76 7.50 6.02
CA ARG A 483 -12.46 6.06 6.02
C ARG A 483 -12.33 5.51 7.45
N ALA A 484 -12.84 4.30 7.65
CA ALA A 484 -12.61 3.51 8.86
C ALA A 484 -11.11 3.24 9.11
N ALA A 485 -10.74 3.06 10.38
CA ALA A 485 -9.41 2.56 10.76
C ALA A 485 -9.09 1.23 10.05
N SER A 486 -7.82 0.94 9.81
CA SER A 486 -7.44 -0.33 9.16
C SER A 486 -7.65 -1.51 10.12
N THR A 487 -7.83 -2.72 9.57
CA THR A 487 -7.87 -3.93 10.41
C THR A 487 -6.56 -4.14 11.17
N ALA A 488 -5.43 -3.83 10.54
CA ALA A 488 -4.11 -3.88 11.18
C ALA A 488 -4.01 -2.92 12.38
N TYR A 489 -4.62 -1.74 12.31
CA TYR A 489 -4.65 -0.82 13.45
C TYR A 489 -5.31 -1.46 14.68
N LEU A 490 -6.43 -2.16 14.49
CA LEU A 490 -7.13 -2.84 15.59
C LEU A 490 -6.34 -4.03 16.15
N SER A 491 -5.46 -4.64 15.37
CA SER A 491 -4.50 -5.61 15.91
C SER A 491 -3.44 -4.91 16.76
N HIS A 492 -2.82 -3.87 16.21
CA HIS A 492 -1.72 -3.17 16.87
C HIS A 492 -2.13 -2.36 18.12
N VAL A 493 -3.39 -1.92 18.20
CA VAL A 493 -3.87 -1.21 19.39
C VAL A 493 -3.89 -2.11 20.62
N LEU A 494 -3.90 -3.44 20.44
CA LEU A 494 -3.85 -4.42 21.53
C LEU A 494 -2.45 -4.99 21.77
N ASP A 495 -1.43 -4.57 20.99
CA ASP A 495 -0.04 -5.03 21.21
C ASP A 495 0.42 -4.81 22.68
N PRO A 496 0.09 -3.68 23.35
CA PRO A 496 0.46 -3.47 24.76
C PRO A 496 -0.14 -4.48 25.75
N CYS A 497 -1.27 -5.11 25.41
CA CYS A 497 -1.93 -6.08 26.29
C CYS A 497 -1.58 -7.54 25.93
N GLY A 498 -0.75 -7.76 24.91
CA GLY A 498 -0.25 -9.08 24.52
C GLY A 498 -1.30 -10.05 23.94
N ALA A 499 -2.54 -9.61 23.74
CA ALA A 499 -3.64 -10.46 23.31
C ALA A 499 -4.24 -9.98 21.98
N ALA A 500 -4.22 -10.85 20.96
CA ALA A 500 -4.77 -10.50 19.65
C ALA A 500 -6.31 -10.42 19.70
N PRO A 501 -6.96 -9.53 18.91
CA PRO A 501 -8.42 -9.39 18.91
C PRO A 501 -9.17 -10.70 18.64
N ARG A 502 -8.59 -11.57 17.80
CA ARG A 502 -9.17 -12.88 17.48
C ARG A 502 -9.16 -13.82 18.68
N MET A 503 -8.11 -13.82 19.50
CA MET A 503 -8.00 -14.67 20.69
C MET A 503 -9.03 -14.25 21.74
N ILE A 504 -9.14 -12.95 21.99
CA ILE A 504 -10.14 -12.38 22.92
C ILE A 504 -11.56 -12.74 22.46
N ARG A 505 -11.91 -12.46 21.19
CA ARG A 505 -13.23 -12.82 20.65
C ARG A 505 -13.50 -14.32 20.71
N SER A 506 -12.52 -15.16 20.36
CA SER A 506 -12.70 -16.62 20.37
C SER A 506 -12.93 -17.13 21.79
N THR A 507 -12.26 -16.55 22.79
CA THR A 507 -12.51 -16.84 24.21
C THR A 507 -13.99 -16.66 24.54
N ARG A 508 -14.57 -15.49 24.20
CA ARG A 508 -15.99 -15.22 24.44
C ARG A 508 -16.93 -16.17 23.70
N LEU A 509 -16.59 -16.53 22.46
CA LEU A 509 -17.43 -17.45 21.67
C LEU A 509 -17.37 -18.88 22.19
N VAL A 510 -16.20 -19.35 22.62
CA VAL A 510 -16.05 -20.65 23.29
C VAL A 510 -16.89 -20.67 24.56
N ASP A 511 -16.75 -19.66 25.41
CA ASP A 511 -17.52 -19.57 26.66
C ASP A 511 -19.03 -19.61 26.40
N LEU A 512 -19.53 -18.80 25.46
CA LEU A 512 -20.95 -18.74 25.13
C LEU A 512 -21.49 -20.03 24.50
N VAL A 513 -20.74 -20.67 23.61
CA VAL A 513 -21.16 -21.92 22.97
C VAL A 513 -21.20 -23.08 23.98
N ASN A 514 -20.38 -23.03 25.04
CA ASN A 514 -20.40 -24.03 26.10
C ASN A 514 -21.56 -23.84 27.10
N VAL A 515 -22.23 -22.69 27.12
CA VAL A 515 -23.36 -22.42 28.02
C VAL A 515 -24.70 -22.20 27.31
N MET A 516 -24.69 -22.01 25.98
CA MET A 516 -25.88 -21.71 25.18
C MET A 516 -25.88 -22.51 23.87
N ASP A 517 -27.06 -22.69 23.29
CA ASP A 517 -27.19 -23.33 21.97
C ASP A 517 -26.38 -22.58 20.90
N PRO A 518 -25.52 -23.27 20.12
CA PRO A 518 -24.68 -22.66 19.09
C PRO A 518 -25.44 -21.91 17.99
N LYS A 519 -26.66 -22.33 17.65
CA LYS A 519 -27.49 -21.63 16.67
C LYS A 519 -28.06 -20.35 17.26
N LEU A 520 -28.38 -20.34 18.55
CA LEU A 520 -28.74 -19.11 19.27
C LEU A 520 -27.56 -18.13 19.30
N VAL A 521 -26.35 -18.61 19.59
CA VAL A 521 -25.12 -17.80 19.48
C VAL A 521 -24.93 -17.29 18.06
N ALA A 522 -25.14 -18.13 17.03
CA ALA A 522 -25.05 -17.69 15.64
C ALA A 522 -26.04 -16.57 15.33
N ALA A 523 -27.30 -16.74 15.72
CA ALA A 523 -28.37 -15.77 15.49
C ALA A 523 -28.08 -14.43 16.19
N ALA A 524 -27.73 -14.46 17.48
CA ALA A 524 -27.43 -13.26 18.26
C ALA A 524 -26.26 -12.45 17.68
N PHE A 525 -25.27 -13.13 17.11
CA PHE A 525 -24.09 -12.49 16.52
C PHE A 525 -24.21 -12.23 15.00
N GLY A 526 -25.34 -12.57 14.36
CA GLY A 526 -25.51 -12.46 12.91
C GLY A 526 -24.49 -13.31 12.12
N MET A 527 -24.09 -14.45 12.67
CA MET A 527 -23.17 -15.39 12.02
C MET A 527 -23.91 -16.41 11.16
N ASP A 528 -23.17 -17.07 10.28
CA ASP A 528 -23.67 -18.28 9.64
C ASP A 528 -23.94 -19.37 10.71
N PRO A 529 -25.07 -20.09 10.65
CA PRO A 529 -25.46 -21.07 11.68
C PRO A 529 -24.42 -22.16 11.96
N GLN A 530 -23.56 -22.47 11.00
CA GLN A 530 -22.52 -23.50 11.16
C GLN A 530 -21.23 -22.93 11.78
N SER A 531 -21.06 -21.61 11.80
CA SER A 531 -19.82 -20.98 12.25
C SER A 531 -19.49 -21.24 13.73
N PRO A 532 -20.46 -21.24 14.67
CA PRO A 532 -20.16 -21.51 16.07
C PRO A 532 -19.93 -22.99 16.40
N LEU A 533 -20.35 -23.91 15.52
CA LEU A 533 -20.22 -25.35 15.76
C LEU A 533 -18.77 -25.81 15.94
N ILE A 534 -17.80 -25.06 15.40
CA ILE A 534 -16.38 -25.35 15.60
C ILE A 534 -15.96 -25.25 17.08
N TYR A 535 -16.70 -24.49 17.90
CA TYR A 535 -16.39 -24.27 19.32
C TYR A 535 -17.04 -25.31 20.24
N LEU A 536 -17.87 -26.21 19.72
CA LEU A 536 -18.58 -27.25 20.50
C LEU A 536 -17.71 -28.42 20.96
N ALA A 537 -16.49 -28.58 20.43
CA ALA A 537 -15.79 -29.85 20.55
C ALA A 537 -15.53 -30.20 22.03
N ASP A 538 -16.11 -31.23 22.64
CA ASP A 538 -16.34 -32.63 22.23
C ASP A 538 -17.14 -32.94 20.95
N HIS A 539 -16.43 -33.12 19.84
CA HIS A 539 -16.91 -34.01 18.78
C HIS A 539 -16.35 -35.40 19.10
N VAL A 540 -17.23 -36.27 19.58
CA VAL A 540 -16.97 -37.70 19.79
C VAL A 540 -16.29 -38.26 18.54
N ASP A 541 -15.12 -38.84 18.74
CA ASP A 541 -14.43 -39.62 17.72
C ASP A 541 -15.39 -40.72 17.22
N ALA A 542 -15.57 -40.85 15.90
CA ALA A 542 -16.47 -41.84 15.32
C ALA A 542 -16.08 -43.28 15.72
N GLY A 543 -14.83 -43.50 16.16
CA GLY A 543 -14.36 -44.77 16.73
C GLY A 543 -14.78 -45.07 18.18
N ARG A 544 -15.56 -44.20 18.84
CA ARG A 544 -16.05 -44.39 20.23
C ARG A 544 -17.56 -44.51 20.37
N LEU A 545 -18.32 -44.47 19.28
CA LEU A 545 -19.72 -44.87 19.30
C LEU A 545 -19.79 -46.40 19.13
N PRO A 546 -20.53 -47.14 19.97
CA PRO A 546 -20.79 -48.55 19.69
C PRO A 546 -21.49 -48.64 18.33
N ASN A 547 -20.94 -49.45 17.43
CA ASN A 547 -21.61 -49.78 16.17
C ASN A 547 -23.03 -50.34 16.47
N PRO A 548 -24.03 -50.06 15.63
CA PRO A 548 -25.35 -50.68 15.75
C PRO A 548 -25.30 -52.20 15.60
#